data_AF-A0A2K1DZR5-F1
#
_entry.id   AF-A0A2K1DZR5-F1
#
_cell.length_a   1.000
_cell.length_b   1.000
_cell.length_c   1.000
_cell.angle_alpha   90.00
_cell.angle_beta   90.00
_cell.angle_gamma   90.00
#
_symmetry.space_group_name_H-M   'P 1'
#
loop_
_entity.id
_entity.type
_entity.pdbx_description
1 polymer ?
#
loop_
_entity_poly.entity_id
_entity_poly.type
_entity_poly.pdbx_seq_one_letter_code
_entity_poly.pdbx_strand_id
1 'polypeptide(L)'
;HAQRLDDLAERLRRGLRDRAAQGRERLSNLRLAPAVLERNLREAQRALAGQKLAPALVERPLAERRERLAALGRLAEQLHPDRPLARGYVRVTDADGRTITDRAGAAREAALRLKFRDGDLDVSTGGAAAPTGPRRKPARSGTAPKQEDLFG
;
A
#
# COMPACT_ATOMS: atom_id res chain seq x y z
N HIS A 1 -15.31 70.84 -43.36
CA HIS A 1 -14.79 69.49 -43.02
C HIS A 1 -13.80 69.49 -41.85
N ALA A 2 -13.09 70.60 -41.54
CA ALA A 2 -12.14 70.68 -40.43
C ALA A 2 -12.76 70.48 -39.03
N GLN A 3 -13.89 71.14 -38.72
CA GLN A 3 -14.54 71.07 -37.40
C GLN A 3 -14.83 69.63 -36.92
N ARG A 4 -15.30 68.75 -37.81
CA ARG A 4 -15.61 67.36 -37.45
C ARG A 4 -14.36 66.54 -37.12
N LEU A 5 -13.22 66.84 -37.76
CA LEU A 5 -11.95 66.18 -37.46
C LEU A 5 -11.42 66.63 -36.10
N ASP A 6 -11.54 67.91 -35.77
CA ASP A 6 -11.16 68.44 -34.47
C ASP A 6 -12.01 67.84 -33.34
N ASP A 7 -13.33 67.74 -33.53
CA ASP A 7 -14.23 67.11 -32.56
C ASP A 7 -13.88 65.62 -32.33
N LEU A 8 -13.55 64.88 -33.39
CA LEU A 8 -13.13 63.49 -33.30
C LEU A 8 -11.77 63.34 -32.61
N ALA A 9 -10.81 64.22 -32.95
CA ALA A 9 -9.49 64.25 -32.31
C ALA A 9 -9.61 64.56 -30.81
N GLU A 10 -10.50 65.48 -30.43
CA GLU A 10 -10.69 65.86 -29.04
C GLU A 10 -11.42 64.79 -28.22
N ARG A 11 -12.35 64.05 -28.84
CA ARG A 11 -12.96 62.85 -28.23
C ARG A 11 -11.94 61.72 -28.05
N LEU A 12 -11.07 61.50 -29.03
CA LEU A 12 -10.01 60.50 -28.93
C LEU A 12 -9.02 60.84 -27.80
N ARG A 13 -8.57 62.09 -27.71
CA ARG A 13 -7.67 62.55 -26.63
C ARG A 13 -8.28 62.32 -25.25
N ARG A 14 -9.56 62.65 -25.07
CA ARG A 14 -10.29 62.41 -23.82
C ARG A 14 -10.40 60.91 -23.51
N GLY A 15 -10.84 60.10 -24.48
CA GLY A 15 -10.95 58.65 -24.30
C GLY A 15 -9.63 57.96 -23.96
N LEU A 16 -8.50 58.41 -24.55
CA LEU A 16 -7.17 57.90 -24.22
C LEU A 16 -6.73 58.28 -22.80
N ARG A 17 -7.01 59.52 -22.35
CA ARG A 17 -6.72 59.96 -20.98
C ARG A 17 -7.54 59.18 -19.95
N ASP A 18 -8.82 58.97 -20.21
CA ASP A 18 -9.71 58.21 -19.32
C ASP A 18 -9.26 56.75 -19.22
N ARG A 19 -8.91 56.13 -20.35
CA ARG A 19 -8.41 54.75 -20.37
C ARG A 19 -7.06 54.61 -19.67
N ALA A 20 -6.17 55.59 -19.78
CA ALA A 20 -4.91 55.62 -19.04
C ALA A 20 -5.12 55.83 -17.53
N ALA A 21 -6.09 56.65 -17.11
CA ALA A 21 -6.45 56.83 -15.71
C ALA A 21 -6.98 55.53 -15.10
N GLN A 22 -7.95 54.88 -15.75
CA GLN A 22 -8.47 53.58 -15.31
C GLN A 22 -7.37 52.50 -15.28
N GLY A 23 -6.46 52.51 -16.24
CA GLY A 23 -5.31 51.60 -16.25
C GLY A 23 -4.39 51.80 -15.05
N ARG A 24 -4.09 53.06 -14.70
CA ARG A 24 -3.26 53.39 -13.51
C ARG A 24 -3.96 52.99 -12.21
N GLU A 25 -5.26 53.23 -12.09
CA GLU A 25 -6.05 52.85 -10.92
C GLU A 25 -6.08 51.33 -10.73
N ARG A 26 -6.31 50.57 -11.81
CA ARG A 26 -6.23 49.10 -11.77
C ARG A 26 -4.85 48.62 -11.34
N LEU A 27 -3.78 49.23 -11.85
CA LEU A 27 -2.41 48.85 -11.50
C LEU A 27 -2.07 49.20 -10.04
N SER A 28 -2.52 50.36 -9.54
CA SER A 28 -2.31 50.75 -8.13
C SER A 28 -3.07 49.84 -7.17
N ASN A 29 -4.27 49.38 -7.55
CA ASN A 29 -5.06 48.43 -6.76
C ASN A 29 -4.39 47.06 -6.63
N LEU A 30 -3.58 46.65 -7.60
CA LEU A 30 -2.83 45.38 -7.55
C LEU A 30 -1.63 45.43 -6.58
N ARG A 31 -1.28 46.59 -6.01
CA ARG A 31 -0.21 46.78 -5.01
C ARG A 31 1.10 46.07 -5.37
N LEU A 32 1.49 46.10 -6.64
CA LEU A 32 2.69 45.45 -7.19
C LEU A 32 4.01 46.16 -6.84
N ALA A 33 4.04 46.91 -5.73
CA ALA A 33 5.25 47.58 -5.28
C ALA A 33 6.30 46.53 -4.85
N PRO A 34 7.57 46.65 -5.29
CA PRO A 34 8.62 45.68 -4.96
C PRO A 34 8.72 45.38 -3.46
N ALA A 35 8.63 46.42 -2.62
CA ALA A 35 8.69 46.27 -1.17
C ALA A 35 7.57 45.39 -0.58
N VAL A 36 6.36 45.42 -1.15
CA VAL A 36 5.23 44.60 -0.70
C VAL A 36 5.45 43.14 -1.10
N LEU A 37 5.91 42.90 -2.33
CA LEU A 37 6.21 41.56 -2.83
C LEU A 37 7.34 40.91 -2.03
N GLU A 38 8.43 41.63 -1.79
CA GLU A 38 9.54 41.14 -0.98
C GLU A 38 9.12 40.84 0.46
N ARG A 39 8.27 41.69 1.05
CA ARG A 39 7.74 41.46 2.39
C ARG A 39 6.91 40.18 2.43
N ASN A 40 5.97 40.02 1.49
CA ASN A 40 5.13 38.82 1.40
C ASN A 40 5.98 37.55 1.19
N LEU A 41 7.03 37.64 0.37
CA LEU A 41 7.97 36.54 0.14
C LEU A 41 8.71 36.17 1.43
N ARG A 42 9.23 37.16 2.17
CA ARG A 42 9.90 36.93 3.47
C ARG A 42 8.95 36.30 4.49
N GLU A 43 7.70 36.75 4.55
CA GLU A 43 6.68 36.18 5.44
C GLU A 43 6.36 34.73 5.06
N ALA A 44 6.17 34.44 3.77
CA ALA A 44 5.96 33.08 3.26
C ALA A 44 7.16 32.15 3.54
N GLN A 45 8.39 32.64 3.35
CA GLN A 45 9.61 31.90 3.66
C GLN A 45 9.72 31.58 5.15
N ARG A 46 9.38 32.54 6.04
CA ARG A 46 9.37 32.30 7.49
C ARG A 46 8.30 31.30 7.90
N ALA A 47 7.09 31.41 7.33
CA ALA A 47 6.03 30.45 7.57
C ALA A 47 6.44 29.04 7.12
N LEU A 48 7.04 28.92 5.94
CA LEU A 48 7.55 27.65 5.41
C LEU A 48 8.70 27.09 6.24
N ALA A 49 9.66 27.91 6.66
CA ALA A 49 10.75 27.50 7.55
C ALA A 49 10.25 27.10 8.95
N GLY A 50 9.14 27.68 9.39
CA GLY A 50 8.41 27.31 10.61
C GLY A 50 7.68 25.97 10.49
N GLN A 51 7.29 25.56 9.27
CA GLN A 51 6.74 24.24 8.99
C GLN A 51 7.85 23.19 8.99
N LYS A 52 8.36 22.88 10.19
CA LYS A 52 9.19 21.70 10.38
C LYS A 52 8.27 20.49 10.25
N LEU A 53 8.39 19.76 9.15
CA LEU A 53 7.97 18.36 9.08
C LEU A 53 8.78 17.61 10.15
N ALA A 54 8.29 17.64 11.39
CA ALA A 54 8.99 17.04 12.52
C ALA A 54 9.05 15.54 12.25
N PRO A 55 10.25 14.93 12.13
CA PRO A 55 10.39 13.50 11.89
C PRO A 55 9.56 12.66 12.89
N ALA A 56 9.42 13.17 14.12
CA ALA A 56 8.56 12.62 15.16
C ALA A 56 7.10 12.36 14.75
N LEU A 57 6.52 13.17 13.85
CA LEU A 57 5.15 12.98 13.34
C LEU A 57 5.02 11.73 12.46
N VAL A 58 6.11 11.25 11.89
CA VAL A 58 6.15 10.04 11.06
C VAL A 58 6.74 8.87 11.85
N GLU A 59 7.83 9.09 12.57
CA GLU A 59 8.57 8.08 13.31
C GLU A 59 7.72 7.44 14.42
N ARG A 60 6.97 8.24 15.19
CA ARG A 60 6.16 7.70 16.28
C ARG A 60 5.01 6.82 15.78
N PRO A 61 4.16 7.24 14.82
CA PRO A 61 3.16 6.34 14.25
C PRO A 61 3.73 5.13 13.53
N LEU A 62 4.95 5.22 12.98
CA LEU A 62 5.64 4.10 12.34
C LEU A 62 6.09 3.07 13.37
N ALA A 63 6.68 3.52 14.49
CA ALA A 63 7.11 2.66 15.59
C ALA A 63 5.92 1.91 16.21
N GLU A 64 4.83 2.62 16.52
CA GLU A 64 3.60 2.01 17.06
C GLU A 64 3.02 0.95 16.10
N ARG A 65 3.01 1.21 14.79
CA ARG A 65 2.56 0.23 13.79
C ARG A 65 3.47 -0.99 13.71
N ARG A 66 4.79 -0.81 13.80
CA ARG A 66 5.76 -1.92 13.83
C ARG A 66 5.56 -2.80 15.05
N GLU A 67 5.32 -2.22 16.22
CA GLU A 67 5.03 -2.97 17.45
C GLU A 67 3.75 -3.79 17.34
N ARG A 68 2.68 -3.20 16.80
CA ARG A 68 1.41 -3.90 16.55
C ARG A 68 1.60 -5.07 15.58
N LEU A 69 2.34 -4.85 14.49
CA LEU A 69 2.65 -5.91 13.52
C LEU A 69 3.46 -7.03 14.17
N ALA A 70 4.46 -6.70 14.98
CA ALA A 70 5.25 -7.70 15.70
C ALA A 70 4.39 -8.51 16.69
N ALA A 71 3.44 -7.87 17.37
CA ALA A 71 2.49 -8.57 18.24
C ALA A 71 1.59 -9.54 17.48
N LEU A 72 1.07 -9.12 16.31
CA LEU A 72 0.29 -9.99 15.43
C LEU A 72 1.13 -11.16 14.89
N GLY A 73 2.40 -10.92 14.55
CA GLY A 73 3.34 -11.97 14.13
C GLY A 73 3.50 -13.04 15.22
N ARG A 74 3.67 -12.65 16.47
CA ARG A 74 3.75 -13.58 17.61
C ARG A 74 2.47 -14.40 17.79
N LEU A 75 1.30 -13.80 17.59
CA LEU A 75 0.02 -14.52 17.66
C LEU A 75 -0.13 -15.52 16.50
N ALA A 76 0.19 -15.11 15.28
CA ALA A 76 0.15 -16.00 14.11
C ALA A 76 1.08 -17.20 14.29
N GLU A 77 2.25 -16.96 14.88
CA GLU A 77 3.19 -17.99 15.27
C GLU A 77 2.64 -18.97 16.31
N GLN A 78 1.81 -18.50 17.26
CA GLN A 78 1.19 -19.37 18.27
C GLN A 78 0.06 -20.23 17.69
N LEU A 79 -0.67 -19.71 16.70
CA LEU A 79 -1.75 -20.42 16.03
C LEU A 79 -1.27 -21.29 14.85
N HIS A 80 0.05 -21.46 14.68
CA HIS A 80 0.57 -22.17 13.52
C HIS A 80 0.18 -23.66 13.56
N PRO A 81 -0.61 -24.17 12.59
CA PRO A 81 -1.20 -25.51 12.64
C PRO A 81 -0.15 -26.64 12.59
N ASP A 82 1.02 -26.35 12.01
CA ASP A 82 2.11 -27.33 11.87
C ASP A 82 3.13 -27.31 13.03
N ARG A 83 3.07 -26.33 13.96
CA ARG A 83 4.00 -26.29 15.10
C ARG A 83 3.86 -27.45 16.08
N PRO A 84 2.66 -28.00 16.35
CA PRO A 84 2.52 -29.24 17.09
C PRO A 84 3.27 -30.41 16.44
N LEU A 85 3.36 -30.46 15.10
CA LEU A 85 4.04 -31.55 14.39
C LEU A 85 5.54 -31.61 14.72
N ALA A 86 6.17 -30.45 14.94
CA ALA A 86 7.57 -30.38 15.34
C ALA A 86 7.84 -30.99 16.74
N ARG A 87 6.81 -31.09 17.58
CA ARG A 87 6.87 -31.63 18.95
C ARG A 87 6.54 -33.13 19.01
N GLY A 88 6.35 -33.80 17.87
CA GLY A 88 6.03 -35.23 17.79
C GLY A 88 4.53 -35.55 17.74
N TYR A 89 3.67 -34.55 17.57
CA TYR A 89 2.26 -34.77 17.28
C TYR A 89 2.03 -34.99 15.78
N VAL A 90 0.85 -35.47 15.43
CA VAL A 90 0.45 -35.78 14.05
C VAL A 90 -0.91 -35.15 13.78
N ARG A 91 -1.09 -34.59 12.59
CA ARG A 91 -2.41 -34.11 12.14
C ARG A 91 -3.05 -35.19 11.27
N VAL A 92 -4.19 -35.70 11.72
CA VAL A 92 -4.98 -36.70 10.98
C VAL A 92 -5.87 -35.98 9.98
N THR A 93 -5.80 -36.37 8.71
CA THR A 93 -6.69 -35.87 7.66
C THR A 93 -7.39 -37.00 6.92
N ASP A 94 -8.59 -36.73 6.40
CA ASP A 94 -9.28 -37.61 5.45
C ASP A 94 -8.61 -37.59 4.06
N ALA A 95 -9.18 -38.33 3.11
CA ALA A 95 -8.73 -38.36 1.72
C ALA A 95 -8.84 -37.00 1.01
N ASP A 96 -9.77 -36.15 1.45
CA ASP A 96 -10.03 -34.80 0.92
C ASP A 96 -9.15 -33.72 1.57
N GLY A 97 -8.34 -34.09 2.57
CA GLY A 97 -7.41 -33.20 3.28
C GLY A 97 -8.03 -32.42 4.44
N ARG A 98 -9.26 -32.72 4.87
CA ARG A 98 -9.88 -32.12 6.06
C ARG A 98 -9.30 -32.72 7.32
N THR A 99 -9.04 -31.89 8.32
CA THR A 99 -8.48 -32.34 9.61
C THR A 99 -9.57 -32.99 10.46
N ILE A 100 -9.34 -34.23 10.85
CA ILE A 100 -10.21 -34.97 11.77
C ILE A 100 -9.67 -34.81 13.19
N THR A 101 -10.51 -34.30 14.09
CA THR A 101 -10.12 -33.96 15.47
C THR A 101 -10.63 -34.94 16.52
N ASP A 102 -11.49 -35.89 16.15
CA ASP A 102 -12.06 -36.88 17.06
C ASP A 102 -11.87 -38.32 16.57
N ARG A 103 -11.93 -39.26 17.52
CA ARG A 103 -11.80 -40.69 17.23
C ARG A 103 -12.97 -41.24 16.42
N ALA A 104 -14.17 -40.73 16.65
CA ALA A 104 -15.38 -41.26 16.04
C ALA A 104 -15.43 -41.00 14.52
N GLY A 105 -15.00 -39.82 14.08
CA GLY A 105 -14.80 -39.48 12.68
C GLY A 105 -13.65 -40.29 12.07
N ALA A 106 -12.53 -40.41 12.78
CA ALA A 106 -11.39 -41.18 12.28
C ALA A 106 -11.73 -42.66 12.06
N ALA A 107 -12.56 -43.26 12.92
CA ALA A 107 -12.97 -44.66 12.81
C ALA A 107 -13.97 -44.94 11.67
N ARG A 108 -14.60 -43.91 11.08
CA ARG A 108 -15.56 -44.06 9.97
C ARG A 108 -14.89 -44.03 8.60
N GLU A 109 -13.73 -43.38 8.50
CA GLU A 109 -12.95 -43.31 7.27
C GLU A 109 -12.16 -44.59 7.08
N ALA A 110 -12.17 -45.17 5.87
CA ALA A 110 -11.43 -46.40 5.58
C ALA A 110 -9.91 -46.20 5.47
N ALA A 111 -9.50 -44.97 5.13
CA ALA A 111 -8.12 -44.56 5.00
C ALA A 111 -7.94 -43.16 5.55
N LEU A 112 -6.84 -42.95 6.25
CA LEU A 112 -6.46 -41.69 6.88
C LEU A 112 -5.06 -41.32 6.42
N ARG A 113 -4.77 -40.02 6.39
CA ARG A 113 -3.42 -39.51 6.20
C ARG A 113 -2.94 -38.85 7.48
N LEU A 114 -1.79 -39.33 7.95
CA LEU A 114 -1.06 -38.79 9.08
C LEU A 114 -0.01 -37.82 8.55
N LYS A 115 -0.23 -36.52 8.74
CA LYS A 115 0.77 -35.49 8.42
C LYS A 115 1.72 -35.34 9.59
N PHE A 116 2.98 -35.68 9.37
CA PHE A 116 4.11 -35.41 10.27
C PHE A 116 4.83 -34.14 9.84
N ARG A 117 5.85 -33.71 10.60
CA ARG A 117 6.64 -32.52 10.27
C ARG A 117 7.43 -32.66 8.96
N ASP A 118 7.79 -33.89 8.62
CA ASP A 118 8.76 -34.29 7.59
C ASP A 118 8.13 -35.06 6.43
N GLY A 119 6.84 -35.38 6.53
CA GLY A 119 6.13 -36.07 5.46
C GLY A 119 4.74 -36.54 5.87
N ASP A 120 4.07 -37.16 4.92
CA ASP A 120 2.73 -37.73 5.10
C ASP A 120 2.82 -39.26 5.09
N LEU A 121 2.02 -39.92 5.93
CA LEU A 121 1.89 -41.37 5.98
C LEU A 121 0.42 -41.77 5.82
N ASP A 122 0.13 -42.61 4.83
CA ASP A 122 -1.21 -43.16 4.62
C ASP A 122 -1.42 -44.41 5.51
N VAL A 123 -2.56 -44.50 6.20
CA VAL A 123 -2.93 -45.59 7.13
C VAL A 123 -4.37 -46.04 6.93
N SER A 124 -4.64 -47.33 7.06
CA SER A 124 -5.99 -47.89 7.05
C SER A 124 -6.54 -48.12 8.47
N THR A 125 -7.84 -47.99 8.62
CA THR A 125 -8.59 -48.13 9.89
C THR A 125 -9.29 -49.48 9.96
N GLY A 126 -8.54 -50.56 9.80
CA GLY A 126 -9.05 -51.93 9.87
C GLY A 126 -7.98 -52.93 9.45
N GLY A 127 -8.10 -54.18 9.88
CA GLY A 127 -7.11 -55.26 9.64
C GLY A 127 -6.88 -55.67 8.18
N ALA A 128 -7.32 -54.85 7.22
CA ALA A 128 -6.92 -54.93 5.82
C ALA A 128 -5.77 -53.96 5.58
N ALA A 129 -4.70 -54.48 4.96
CA ALA A 129 -3.46 -53.79 4.67
C ALA A 129 -3.68 -52.36 4.12
N ALA A 130 -2.82 -51.44 4.55
CA ALA A 130 -2.83 -50.03 4.17
C ALA A 130 -3.02 -49.88 2.64
N PRO A 131 -3.94 -49.00 2.17
CA PRO A 131 -4.07 -48.75 0.75
C PRO A 131 -2.76 -48.16 0.24
N THR A 132 -2.14 -48.83 -0.74
CA THR A 132 -1.01 -48.29 -1.48
C THR A 132 -1.50 -47.11 -2.31
N GLY A 133 -1.43 -45.91 -1.74
CA GLY A 133 -1.71 -44.66 -2.45
C GLY A 133 -0.78 -44.49 -3.67
N PRO A 134 -1.22 -43.76 -4.71
CA PRO A 134 -0.43 -43.57 -5.91
C PRO A 134 0.85 -42.80 -5.57
N ARG A 135 2.00 -43.45 -5.76
CA ARG A 135 3.34 -42.88 -5.61
C ARG A 135 3.43 -41.61 -6.47
N ARG A 136 3.43 -40.43 -5.82
CA ARG A 136 3.69 -39.16 -6.51
C ARG A 136 5.04 -39.29 -7.22
N LYS A 137 5.04 -39.18 -8.54
CA LYS A 137 6.27 -39.10 -9.35
C LYS A 137 7.10 -37.93 -8.82
N PRO A 138 8.42 -38.08 -8.63
CA PRO A 138 9.26 -36.97 -8.21
C PRO A 138 9.13 -35.85 -9.25
N ALA A 139 8.83 -34.65 -8.77
CA ALA A 139 8.79 -33.46 -9.61
C ALA A 139 10.18 -33.32 -10.24
N ARG A 140 10.23 -33.31 -11.58
CA ARG A 140 11.44 -32.96 -12.33
C ARG A 140 11.84 -31.56 -11.89
N SER A 141 13.11 -31.36 -11.52
CA SER A 141 13.68 -30.02 -11.33
C SER A 141 13.67 -29.31 -12.68
N GLY A 142 12.60 -28.56 -12.95
CA GLY A 142 12.48 -27.67 -14.08
C GLY A 142 13.05 -26.30 -13.70
N THR A 143 14.14 -25.97 -14.37
CA THR A 143 14.81 -24.68 -14.57
C THR A 143 14.08 -23.44 -14.05
N ALA A 144 14.80 -22.60 -13.31
CA ALA A 144 14.35 -21.29 -12.84
C ALA A 144 13.82 -20.41 -14.00
N PRO A 145 12.69 -19.70 -13.83
CA PRO A 145 12.28 -18.70 -14.80
C PRO A 145 13.25 -17.51 -14.74
N LYS A 146 13.85 -17.22 -15.90
CA LYS A 146 14.70 -16.06 -16.13
C LYS A 146 13.85 -14.80 -15.99
N GLN A 147 14.13 -14.03 -14.95
CA GLN A 147 13.49 -12.75 -14.67
C GLN A 147 13.91 -11.76 -15.77
N GLU A 148 12.97 -11.35 -16.62
CA GLU A 148 13.18 -10.27 -17.57
C GLU A 148 13.17 -8.93 -16.83
N ASP A 149 14.23 -8.17 -17.06
CA ASP A 149 14.50 -6.88 -16.44
C ASP A 149 13.49 -5.84 -16.94
N LEU A 150 12.66 -5.34 -16.02
CA LEU A 150 11.50 -4.50 -16.32
C LEU A 150 11.77 -3.01 -16.03
N PHE A 151 13.01 -2.59 -16.28
CA PHE A 151 13.44 -1.19 -16.28
C PHE A 151 14.46 -0.96 -17.41
N GLY A 152 13.95 -0.91 -18.64
CA GLY A 152 14.61 -0.26 -19.78
C GLY A 152 14.09 1.15 -19.95
#